data_AF-A0A4Y2IZV0-F1
#
_entry.id   AF-A0A4Y2IZV0-F1
#
_cell.length_a   1.000
_cell.length_b   1.000
_cell.length_c   1.000
_cell.angle_alpha   90.00
_cell.angle_beta   90.00
_cell.angle_gamma   90.00
#
_symmetry.space_group_name_H-M   'P 1'
#
loop_
_entity.id
_entity.type
_entity.pdbx_description
1 polymer ?
#
loop_
_entity_poly.entity_id
_entity_poly.type
_entity_poly.pdbx_seq_one_letter_code
_entity_poly.pdbx_strand_id
1 'polypeptide(L)'
;MALKAFNNSWPNLFIISGILLVRLLSVFVVRSSFVPDEYWQSLEVAHKTAFGYGHLTWEWQKKIRSYAYPSIIYILYSIFPESVGTIVFVPKIFQAILSSTGDFFAYKLSCKLFGSKCGYWTLFNLLTSWFLFYCSSRTLTNMAETSFTTCGLFFYPWNPGKHKGLTCSYLWFAGASTLMRPTAAILWLPLYLYHLWREKDYIYLFRKTLFIGCVILAILMSCDRYFYGEWVLTPYNFFLFNWTNDIGAFYGQHNFLWYFSAGFPVVLGIHLIPFLMGFSLPYLRRFYLLVLWMIIVFSLLSHKEFRFLLPVLPLSLVICSAVMNEISSKRLTLFKLKVNKNVNVCLVCAIILINIPFSIYMGLIHQGGTTDATLHLSRVLKSTSSVLFLMPCHSTPYYR
;
A
#
# COMPACT_ATOMS: atom_id res chain seq x y z
N MET A 1 -6.84 -29.99 -29.37
CA MET A 1 -8.24 -29.88 -28.90
C MET A 1 -8.28 -29.28 -27.48
N ALA A 2 -7.70 -28.09 -27.31
CA ALA A 2 -7.63 -27.36 -26.06
C ALA A 2 -7.93 -25.89 -26.37
N LEU A 3 -8.66 -25.21 -25.48
CA LEU A 3 -9.25 -23.87 -25.61
C LEU A 3 -10.72 -23.83 -26.03
N LYS A 4 -11.61 -24.26 -25.13
CA LYS A 4 -12.94 -23.66 -24.98
C LYS A 4 -13.51 -23.97 -23.60
N ALA A 5 -12.97 -23.28 -22.61
CA ALA A 5 -13.73 -22.91 -21.43
C ALA A 5 -13.89 -21.38 -21.50
N PHE A 6 -14.85 -20.92 -22.29
CA PHE A 6 -15.43 -19.59 -22.13
C PHE A 6 -16.11 -19.58 -20.77
N ASN A 7 -15.34 -19.37 -19.71
CA ASN A 7 -15.86 -19.12 -18.38
C ASN A 7 -16.22 -17.63 -18.35
N ASN A 8 -17.52 -17.33 -18.17
CA ASN A 8 -18.11 -16.02 -17.96
C ASN A 8 -17.25 -15.15 -17.01
N SER A 9 -16.27 -14.49 -17.61
CA SER A 9 -15.36 -13.57 -16.94
C SER A 9 -15.79 -12.18 -17.34
N TRP A 10 -16.12 -11.35 -16.35
CA TRP A 10 -16.41 -9.95 -16.63
C TRP A 10 -15.21 -9.36 -17.40
N PRO A 11 -15.46 -8.50 -18.41
CA PRO A 11 -14.38 -7.88 -19.16
C PRO A 11 -13.39 -7.20 -18.20
N ASN A 12 -12.09 -7.29 -18.49
CA ASN A 12 -11.07 -6.64 -17.64
C ASN A 12 -11.33 -5.15 -17.48
N LEU A 13 -11.82 -4.51 -18.54
CA LEU A 13 -12.21 -3.10 -18.53
C LEU A 13 -13.33 -2.83 -17.52
N PHE A 14 -14.33 -3.71 -17.41
CA PHE A 14 -15.39 -3.56 -16.41
C PHE A 14 -14.84 -3.66 -14.98
N ILE A 15 -13.97 -4.65 -14.72
CA ILE A 15 -13.39 -4.86 -13.40
C ILE A 15 -12.52 -3.67 -12.97
N ILE A 16 -11.61 -3.21 -13.84
CA ILE A 16 -10.74 -2.08 -13.52
C ILE A 16 -11.54 -0.79 -13.36
N SER A 17 -12.57 -0.55 -14.18
CA SER A 17 -13.45 0.61 -14.04
C SER A 17 -14.24 0.59 -12.73
N GLY A 18 -14.74 -0.58 -12.31
CA GLY A 18 -15.42 -0.74 -11.03
C GLY A 18 -14.50 -0.48 -9.82
N ILE A 19 -13.26 -0.98 -9.88
CA ILE A 19 -12.24 -0.69 -8.86
C ILE A 19 -11.94 0.82 -8.84
N LEU A 20 -11.64 1.40 -10.00
CA LEU A 20 -11.30 2.81 -10.13
C LEU A 20 -12.43 3.70 -9.59
N LEU A 21 -13.69 3.38 -9.90
CA LEU A 21 -14.84 4.12 -9.37
C LEU A 21 -14.83 4.15 -7.84
N VAL A 22 -14.64 3.00 -7.17
CA VAL A 22 -14.60 2.94 -5.70
C VAL A 22 -13.39 3.69 -5.13
N ARG A 23 -12.22 3.63 -5.80
CA ARG A 23 -11.03 4.38 -5.37
C ARG A 23 -11.18 5.88 -5.58
N LEU A 24 -11.83 6.31 -6.65
CA LEU A 24 -12.18 7.72 -6.85
C LEU A 24 -13.23 8.20 -5.84
N LEU A 25 -14.21 7.36 -5.47
CA LEU A 25 -15.14 7.70 -4.38
C LEU A 25 -14.39 7.97 -3.07
N SER A 26 -13.33 7.23 -2.77
CA SER A 26 -12.51 7.48 -1.57
C SER A 26 -11.82 8.85 -1.58
N VAL A 27 -11.58 9.47 -2.74
CA VAL A 27 -11.02 10.83 -2.83
C VAL A 27 -12.00 11.86 -2.24
N PHE A 28 -13.30 11.66 -2.44
CA PHE A 28 -14.34 12.60 -2.01
C PHE A 28 -14.91 12.29 -0.62
N VAL A 29 -14.90 11.00 -0.24
CA VAL A 29 -15.38 10.54 1.07
C VAL A 29 -14.30 10.67 2.15
N VAL A 30 -13.03 10.44 1.84
CA VAL A 30 -11.96 10.54 2.84
C VAL A 30 -11.50 12.00 2.96
N ARG A 31 -12.03 12.67 3.98
CA ARG A 31 -11.76 14.08 4.31
C ARG A 31 -10.99 14.28 5.61
N SER A 32 -10.84 13.23 6.41
CA SER A 32 -10.07 13.27 7.65
C SER A 32 -8.56 13.21 7.46
N SER A 33 -7.80 13.54 8.50
CA SER A 33 -6.37 13.23 8.62
C SER A 33 -6.14 11.80 9.11
N PHE A 34 -5.02 11.17 8.76
CA PHE A 34 -4.58 9.90 9.36
C PHE A 34 -3.16 9.99 9.91
N VAL A 35 -2.19 10.40 9.07
CA VAL A 35 -0.81 10.58 9.53
C VAL A 35 -0.19 11.84 8.93
N PRO A 36 0.76 12.50 9.64
CA PRO A 36 1.39 13.71 9.15
C PRO A 36 2.11 13.56 7.81
N ASP A 37 2.61 12.36 7.54
CA ASP A 37 3.35 12.04 6.32
C ASP A 37 2.55 12.24 5.03
N GLU A 38 1.22 12.26 5.12
CA GLU A 38 0.36 12.59 3.98
C GLU A 38 0.63 13.99 3.42
N TYR A 39 1.01 14.92 4.30
CA TYR A 39 1.30 16.30 3.94
C TYR A 39 2.82 16.51 3.91
N TRP A 40 3.47 16.20 5.03
CA TRP A 40 4.84 16.61 5.33
C TRP A 40 5.93 15.77 4.65
N GLN A 41 5.58 14.60 4.09
CA GLN A 41 6.51 13.77 3.30
C GLN A 41 6.18 13.73 1.81
N SER A 42 5.11 14.38 1.35
CA SER A 42 4.69 14.32 -0.04
C SER A 42 4.18 15.67 -0.55
N LEU A 43 2.99 16.09 -0.12
CA LEU A 43 2.30 17.28 -0.67
C LEU A 43 3.09 18.57 -0.42
N GLU A 44 3.50 18.84 0.82
CA GLU A 44 4.22 20.08 1.20
C GLU A 44 5.59 20.17 0.52
N VAL A 45 6.24 19.03 0.36
CA VAL A 45 7.55 18.90 -0.29
C VAL A 45 7.44 19.20 -1.77
N ALA A 46 6.45 18.59 -2.44
CA ALA A 46 6.16 18.85 -3.85
C ALA A 46 5.71 20.29 -4.08
N HIS A 47 4.86 20.81 -3.20
CA HIS A 47 4.35 22.18 -3.24
C HIS A 47 5.48 23.20 -3.15
N LYS A 48 6.36 23.08 -2.14
CA LYS A 48 7.54 23.96 -2.01
C LYS A 48 8.38 23.99 -3.28
N THR A 49 8.57 22.81 -3.85
CA THR A 49 9.43 22.63 -5.01
C THR A 49 8.79 23.19 -6.28
N ALA A 50 7.47 23.09 -6.42
CA ALA A 50 6.71 23.58 -7.57
C ALA A 50 6.52 25.10 -7.54
N PHE A 51 6.09 25.64 -6.40
CA PHE A 51 5.66 27.04 -6.29
C PHE A 51 6.72 27.95 -5.63
N GLY A 52 7.82 27.39 -5.14
CA GLY A 52 8.94 28.15 -4.57
C GLY A 52 8.73 28.62 -3.12
N TYR A 53 7.55 28.41 -2.53
CA TYR A 53 7.27 28.72 -1.13
C TYR A 53 6.79 27.49 -0.38
N GLY A 54 7.29 27.27 0.84
CA GLY A 54 7.15 25.98 1.51
C GLY A 54 7.91 25.87 2.82
N HIS A 55 7.40 25.03 3.71
CA HIS A 55 8.20 24.51 4.79
C HIS A 55 8.64 23.07 4.49
N LEU A 56 9.91 22.76 4.76
CA LEU A 56 10.42 21.39 4.73
C LEU A 56 10.75 20.97 6.16
N THR A 57 10.37 19.76 6.54
CA THR A 57 10.75 19.22 7.84
C THR A 57 12.26 18.99 7.92
N TRP A 58 12.76 18.84 9.14
CA TRP A 58 14.17 18.56 9.43
C TRP A 58 14.71 17.32 8.69
N GLU A 59 13.85 16.36 8.34
CA GLU A 59 14.24 15.12 7.64
C GLU A 59 14.77 15.40 6.23
N TRP A 60 14.16 16.36 5.54
CA TRP A 60 14.62 16.83 4.22
C TRP A 60 15.92 17.62 4.36
N GLN A 61 16.07 18.41 5.42
CA GLN A 61 17.34 19.11 5.70
C GLN A 61 18.49 18.11 5.97
N LYS A 62 18.20 16.99 6.64
CA LYS A 62 19.15 15.89 6.87
C LYS A 62 19.28 14.93 5.69
N LYS A 63 18.52 15.14 4.62
CA LYS A 63 18.57 14.35 3.37
C LYS A 63 18.40 12.84 3.62
N ILE A 64 17.47 12.49 4.52
CA ILE A 64 17.13 11.09 4.86
C ILE A 64 15.85 10.60 4.15
N ARG A 65 15.23 11.45 3.32
CA ARG A 65 14.03 11.13 2.53
C ARG A 65 14.32 11.34 1.05
N SER A 66 13.80 10.46 0.21
CA SER A 66 13.96 10.59 -1.24
C SER A 66 12.85 11.44 -1.85
N TYR A 67 13.21 12.24 -2.85
CA TYR A 67 12.26 12.95 -3.71
C TYR A 67 11.57 12.04 -4.74
N ALA A 68 11.89 10.75 -4.82
CA ALA A 68 11.31 9.85 -5.82
C ALA A 68 9.77 9.90 -5.87
N TYR A 69 9.07 9.84 -4.74
CA TYR A 69 7.61 9.97 -4.70
C TYR A 69 7.12 11.42 -4.81
N PRO A 70 7.62 12.40 -4.03
CA PRO A 70 7.23 13.81 -4.19
C PRO A 70 7.45 14.39 -5.59
N SER A 71 8.47 13.93 -6.32
CA SER A 71 8.77 14.38 -7.68
C SER A 71 7.62 14.14 -8.65
N ILE A 72 6.86 13.06 -8.47
CA ILE A 72 5.69 12.76 -9.28
C ILE A 72 4.59 13.79 -9.02
N ILE A 73 4.38 14.14 -7.75
CA ILE A 73 3.40 15.18 -7.35
C ILE A 73 3.86 16.56 -7.84
N TYR A 74 5.16 16.85 -7.76
CA TYR A 74 5.76 18.08 -8.29
C TYR A 74 5.48 18.24 -9.80
N ILE A 75 5.65 17.17 -10.58
CA ILE A 75 5.32 17.18 -12.01
C ILE A 75 3.84 17.50 -12.22
N LEU A 76 2.95 16.89 -11.43
CA LEU A 76 1.52 17.19 -11.51
C LEU A 76 1.22 18.66 -11.20
N TYR A 77 1.79 19.21 -10.12
CA TYR A 77 1.62 20.62 -9.77
C TYR A 77 2.20 21.58 -10.82
N SER A 78 3.21 21.17 -11.57
CA SER A 78 3.78 21.98 -12.66
C SER A 78 2.86 22.05 -13.89
N ILE A 79 1.92 21.11 -14.04
CA ILE A 79 1.01 21.04 -15.20
C ILE A 79 -0.31 21.78 -14.94
N PHE A 80 -0.77 21.80 -13.68
CA PHE A 80 -2.06 22.38 -13.30
C PHE A 80 -1.89 23.75 -12.63
N PRO A 81 -2.89 24.66 -12.75
CA PRO A 81 -2.82 25.96 -12.09
C PRO A 81 -2.85 25.82 -10.57
N GLU A 82 -2.13 26.72 -9.89
CA GLU A 82 -2.10 26.83 -8.43
C GLU A 82 -3.51 27.19 -7.92
N SER A 83 -4.18 26.21 -7.33
CA SER A 83 -5.47 26.39 -6.67
C SER A 83 -5.63 25.37 -5.56
N VAL A 84 -6.42 25.70 -4.53
CA VAL A 84 -6.73 24.79 -3.42
C VAL A 84 -7.29 23.46 -3.95
N GLY A 85 -8.15 23.51 -4.97
CA GLY A 85 -8.69 22.32 -5.61
C GLY A 85 -7.61 21.46 -6.27
N THR A 86 -6.70 22.08 -7.01
CA THR A 86 -5.55 21.39 -7.64
C THR A 86 -4.68 20.72 -6.59
N ILE A 87 -4.26 21.48 -5.56
CA ILE A 87 -3.31 21.02 -4.54
C ILE A 87 -3.87 19.82 -3.78
N VAL A 88 -5.17 19.82 -3.47
CA VAL A 88 -5.83 18.77 -2.71
C VAL A 88 -6.23 17.57 -3.59
N PHE A 89 -6.89 17.79 -4.72
CA PHE A 89 -7.54 16.70 -5.45
C PHE A 89 -6.63 16.00 -6.45
N VAL A 90 -5.75 16.72 -7.15
CA VAL A 90 -4.91 16.11 -8.21
C VAL A 90 -4.01 15.00 -7.65
N PRO A 91 -3.28 15.18 -6.54
CA PRO A 91 -2.44 14.12 -5.98
C PRO A 91 -3.26 12.94 -5.45
N LYS A 92 -4.42 13.21 -4.84
CA LYS A 92 -5.34 12.17 -4.35
C LYS A 92 -5.91 11.33 -5.49
N ILE A 93 -6.29 11.96 -6.61
CA ILE A 93 -6.76 11.27 -7.82
C ILE A 93 -5.65 10.40 -8.40
N PHE A 94 -4.43 10.94 -8.53
CA PHE A 94 -3.26 10.16 -8.97
C PHE A 94 -3.05 8.93 -8.08
N GLN A 95 -3.07 9.12 -6.76
CA GLN A 95 -2.88 8.03 -5.81
C GLN A 95 -4.01 7.00 -5.85
N ALA A 96 -5.26 7.43 -6.06
CA ALA A 96 -6.40 6.54 -6.27
C ALA A 96 -6.25 5.70 -7.56
N ILE A 97 -5.75 6.29 -8.65
CA ILE A 97 -5.45 5.59 -9.91
C ILE A 97 -4.34 4.55 -9.69
N LEU A 98 -3.26 4.93 -9.02
CA LEU A 98 -2.16 4.00 -8.71
C LEU A 98 -2.65 2.83 -7.84
N SER A 99 -3.44 3.12 -6.81
CA SER A 99 -4.05 2.09 -5.94
C SER A 99 -5.02 1.19 -6.70
N SER A 100 -5.80 1.74 -7.63
CA SER A 100 -6.70 0.96 -8.48
C SER A 100 -5.97 -0.04 -9.38
N THR A 101 -4.77 0.34 -9.83
CA THR A 101 -3.88 -0.53 -10.60
C THR A 101 -3.37 -1.67 -9.73
N GLY A 102 -2.90 -1.36 -8.52
CA GLY A 102 -2.46 -2.37 -7.55
C GLY A 102 -3.57 -3.39 -7.21
N ASP A 103 -4.79 -2.93 -7.00
CA ASP A 103 -5.95 -3.77 -6.71
C ASP A 103 -6.36 -4.65 -7.89
N PHE A 104 -6.31 -4.11 -9.11
CA PHE A 104 -6.57 -4.90 -10.32
C PHE A 104 -5.57 -6.04 -10.47
N PHE A 105 -4.28 -5.80 -10.18
CA PHE A 105 -3.28 -6.85 -10.19
C PHE A 105 -3.44 -7.84 -9.03
N ALA A 106 -3.95 -7.42 -7.86
CA ALA A 106 -4.32 -8.34 -6.79
C ALA A 106 -5.49 -9.27 -7.20
N TYR A 107 -6.52 -8.73 -7.88
CA TYR A 107 -7.58 -9.53 -8.51
C TYR A 107 -6.99 -10.54 -9.51
N LYS A 108 -6.12 -10.09 -10.41
CA LYS A 108 -5.46 -10.95 -11.41
C LYS A 108 -4.56 -12.00 -10.78
N LEU A 109 -3.86 -11.67 -9.69
CA LEU A 109 -3.06 -12.60 -8.91
C LEU A 109 -3.93 -13.72 -8.35
N SER A 110 -5.08 -13.39 -7.75
CA SER A 110 -6.02 -14.40 -7.26
C SER A 110 -6.56 -15.29 -8.37
N CYS A 111 -6.93 -14.71 -9.52
CA CYS A 111 -7.32 -15.50 -10.70
C CYS A 111 -6.21 -16.46 -11.14
N LYS A 112 -4.96 -15.99 -11.18
CA LYS A 112 -3.78 -16.77 -11.59
C LYS A 112 -3.48 -17.91 -10.61
N LEU A 113 -3.65 -17.68 -9.31
CA LEU A 113 -3.32 -18.65 -8.26
C LEU A 113 -4.44 -19.66 -7.99
N PHE A 114 -5.68 -19.19 -7.93
CA PHE A 114 -6.81 -19.96 -7.39
C PHE A 114 -8.05 -19.98 -8.31
N GLY A 115 -7.99 -19.34 -9.48
CA GLY A 115 -9.06 -19.33 -10.48
C GLY A 115 -10.03 -18.15 -10.38
N SER A 116 -10.89 -17.99 -11.39
CA SER A 116 -11.72 -16.78 -11.56
C SER A 116 -12.72 -16.53 -10.42
N LYS A 117 -13.25 -17.59 -9.80
CA LYS A 117 -14.17 -17.47 -8.65
C LYS A 117 -13.51 -16.80 -7.45
N CYS A 118 -12.27 -17.21 -7.11
CA CYS A 118 -11.46 -16.55 -6.08
C CYS A 118 -11.12 -15.11 -6.47
N GLY A 119 -10.93 -14.84 -7.77
CA GLY A 119 -10.84 -13.48 -8.30
C GLY A 119 -12.02 -12.61 -7.87
N TYR A 120 -13.26 -13.05 -8.09
CA TYR A 120 -14.44 -12.27 -7.69
C TYR A 120 -14.55 -12.06 -6.18
N TRP A 121 -14.20 -13.08 -5.37
CA TRP A 121 -14.10 -12.91 -3.93
C TRP A 121 -13.01 -11.92 -3.52
N THR A 122 -11.89 -11.89 -4.25
CA THR A 122 -10.82 -10.90 -4.02
C THR A 122 -11.31 -9.51 -4.34
N LEU A 123 -12.03 -9.33 -5.45
CA LEU A 123 -12.64 -8.05 -5.81
C LEU A 123 -13.58 -7.58 -4.69
N PHE A 124 -14.48 -8.44 -4.22
CA PHE A 124 -15.36 -8.14 -3.08
C PHE A 124 -14.55 -7.70 -1.85
N ASN A 125 -13.53 -8.47 -1.45
CA ASN A 125 -12.70 -8.18 -0.27
C ASN A 125 -11.91 -6.86 -0.41
N LEU A 126 -11.38 -6.56 -1.60
CA LEU A 126 -10.66 -5.31 -1.87
C LEU A 126 -11.59 -4.10 -1.79
N LEU A 127 -12.79 -4.19 -2.37
CA LEU A 127 -13.76 -3.09 -2.40
C LEU A 127 -14.41 -2.84 -1.02
N THR A 128 -14.47 -3.85 -0.16
CA THR A 128 -15.07 -3.77 1.18
C THR A 128 -14.06 -3.72 2.33
N SER A 129 -12.76 -3.66 2.03
CA SER A 129 -11.72 -3.43 3.03
C SER A 129 -11.75 -1.97 3.48
N TRP A 130 -12.09 -1.75 4.76
CA TRP A 130 -12.18 -0.40 5.32
C TRP A 130 -10.83 0.33 5.24
N PHE A 131 -9.73 -0.36 5.53
CA PHE A 131 -8.40 0.24 5.59
C PHE A 131 -7.84 0.57 4.21
N LEU A 132 -8.06 -0.31 3.21
CA LEU A 132 -7.72 0.03 1.82
C LEU A 132 -8.54 1.23 1.33
N PHE A 133 -9.85 1.26 1.59
CA PHE A 133 -10.68 2.40 1.22
C PHE A 133 -10.18 3.70 1.88
N TYR A 134 -9.87 3.64 3.18
CA TYR A 134 -9.38 4.76 3.97
C TYR A 134 -8.01 5.29 3.52
N CYS A 135 -7.10 4.43 3.06
CA CYS A 135 -5.75 4.82 2.67
C CYS A 135 -5.59 5.08 1.16
N SER A 136 -6.45 4.54 0.30
CA SER A 136 -6.19 4.48 -1.15
C SER A 136 -6.13 5.81 -1.89
N SER A 137 -6.77 6.86 -1.36
CA SER A 137 -6.66 8.23 -1.88
C SER A 137 -5.58 9.06 -1.20
N ARG A 138 -5.01 8.60 -0.08
CA ARG A 138 -4.02 9.35 0.71
C ARG A 138 -2.63 9.21 0.10
N THR A 139 -1.92 10.33 -0.08
CA THR A 139 -0.60 10.43 -0.71
C THR A 139 0.53 9.88 0.17
N LEU A 140 0.42 8.59 0.48
CA LEU A 140 1.34 7.82 1.29
C LEU A 140 2.24 6.98 0.41
N THR A 141 3.55 7.06 0.66
CA THR A 141 4.54 6.18 0.02
C THR A 141 4.25 4.69 0.27
N ASN A 142 3.63 4.34 1.40
CA ASN A 142 3.17 2.97 1.69
C ASN A 142 2.10 2.47 0.70
N MET A 143 1.18 3.33 0.25
CA MET A 143 0.18 2.91 -0.74
C MET A 143 0.79 2.77 -2.14
N ALA A 144 1.76 3.63 -2.50
CA ALA A 144 2.53 3.45 -3.72
C ALA A 144 3.36 2.14 -3.68
N GLU A 145 4.08 1.89 -2.59
CA GLU A 145 4.78 0.63 -2.31
C GLU A 145 3.84 -0.57 -2.45
N THR A 146 2.65 -0.50 -1.86
CA THR A 146 1.64 -1.56 -1.91
C THR A 146 1.21 -1.85 -3.35
N SER A 147 0.95 -0.80 -4.14
CA SER A 147 0.51 -0.93 -5.54
C SER A 147 1.57 -1.59 -6.42
N PHE A 148 2.84 -1.18 -6.29
CA PHE A 148 3.94 -1.84 -7.00
C PHE A 148 4.18 -3.26 -6.49
N THR A 149 4.04 -3.49 -5.18
CA THR A 149 4.19 -4.82 -4.58
C THR A 149 3.18 -5.80 -5.16
N THR A 150 1.89 -5.44 -5.25
CA THR A 150 0.88 -6.34 -5.82
C THR A 150 1.08 -6.60 -7.31
N CYS A 151 1.49 -5.59 -8.07
CA CYS A 151 1.90 -5.76 -9.47
C CYS A 151 3.05 -6.77 -9.58
N GLY A 152 4.09 -6.61 -8.76
CA GLY A 152 5.22 -7.53 -8.72
C GLY A 152 4.78 -8.95 -8.34
N LEU A 153 3.93 -9.11 -7.32
CA LEU A 153 3.44 -10.42 -6.88
C LEU A 153 2.67 -11.11 -8.01
N PHE A 154 1.91 -10.38 -8.84
CA PHE A 154 1.29 -10.96 -10.03
C PHE A 154 2.32 -11.53 -11.03
N PHE A 155 3.37 -10.78 -11.32
CA PHE A 155 4.43 -11.20 -12.26
C PHE A 155 5.40 -12.23 -11.68
N TYR A 156 5.40 -12.43 -10.36
CA TYR A 156 6.25 -13.43 -9.72
C TYR A 156 5.95 -14.85 -10.25
N PRO A 157 6.99 -15.67 -10.50
CA PRO A 157 6.85 -17.02 -11.04
C PRO A 157 6.40 -18.04 -9.97
N TRP A 158 5.14 -17.94 -9.52
CA TRP A 158 4.58 -18.84 -8.50
C TRP A 158 4.56 -20.32 -8.89
N ASN A 159 4.49 -20.61 -10.20
CA ASN A 159 4.36 -21.95 -10.79
C ASN A 159 5.40 -22.13 -11.91
N PRO A 160 6.65 -22.54 -11.59
CA PRO A 160 7.75 -22.56 -12.56
C PRO A 160 7.50 -23.45 -13.78
N GLY A 161 6.81 -24.59 -13.62
CA GLY A 161 6.55 -25.54 -14.71
C GLY A 161 5.58 -25.07 -15.80
N LYS A 162 4.89 -23.93 -15.64
CA LYS A 162 3.95 -23.39 -16.64
C LYS A 162 4.55 -22.32 -17.55
N HIS A 163 5.71 -21.79 -17.22
CA HIS A 163 6.36 -20.73 -18.00
C HIS A 163 7.53 -21.31 -18.78
N LYS A 164 7.47 -21.21 -20.12
CA LYS A 164 8.61 -21.52 -21.00
C LYS A 164 9.61 -20.34 -20.95
N GLY A 165 10.36 -20.21 -19.86
CA GLY A 165 11.45 -19.21 -19.71
C GLY A 165 11.50 -18.50 -18.36
N LEU A 166 12.68 -17.94 -18.03
CA LEU A 166 12.89 -17.16 -16.80
C LEU A 166 12.08 -15.86 -16.84
N THR A 167 11.18 -15.67 -15.87
CA THR A 167 10.38 -14.45 -15.78
C THR A 167 10.97 -13.50 -14.74
N CYS A 168 11.77 -12.53 -15.19
CA CYS A 168 12.39 -11.50 -14.33
C CYS A 168 11.54 -10.22 -14.19
N SER A 169 10.38 -10.14 -14.84
CA SER A 169 9.60 -8.89 -14.90
C SER A 169 9.16 -8.36 -13.53
N TYR A 170 8.97 -9.25 -12.54
CA TYR A 170 8.63 -8.83 -11.18
C TYR A 170 9.75 -8.01 -10.51
N LEU A 171 11.02 -8.16 -10.93
CA LEU A 171 12.14 -7.41 -10.36
C LEU A 171 12.02 -5.91 -10.59
N TRP A 172 11.44 -5.48 -11.72
CA TRP A 172 11.17 -4.05 -11.96
C TRP A 172 10.16 -3.49 -10.95
N PHE A 173 9.09 -4.24 -10.67
CA PHE A 173 8.09 -3.85 -9.69
C PHE A 173 8.62 -3.94 -8.25
N ALA A 174 9.46 -4.94 -7.96
CA ALA A 174 10.16 -5.04 -6.68
C ALA A 174 11.10 -3.85 -6.45
N GLY A 175 11.87 -3.49 -7.48
CA GLY A 175 12.70 -2.29 -7.51
C GLY A 175 11.89 -1.02 -7.33
N ALA A 176 10.78 -0.85 -8.06
CA ALA A 176 9.89 0.30 -7.92
C ALA A 176 9.25 0.40 -6.52
N SER A 177 8.83 -0.72 -5.91
CA SER A 177 8.35 -0.70 -4.52
C SER A 177 9.45 -0.30 -3.53
N THR A 178 10.69 -0.77 -3.75
CA THR A 178 11.86 -0.44 -2.92
C THR A 178 12.28 1.02 -3.09
N LEU A 179 12.11 1.57 -4.30
CA LEU A 179 12.31 2.98 -4.61
C LEU A 179 11.34 3.86 -3.82
N MET A 180 10.06 3.47 -3.75
CA MET A 180 9.05 4.20 -2.96
C MET A 180 9.33 4.09 -1.45
N ARG A 181 9.67 2.87 -0.97
CA ARG A 181 10.09 2.62 0.40
C ARG A 181 11.12 1.48 0.45
N PRO A 182 12.34 1.73 0.98
CA PRO A 182 13.36 0.68 1.10
C PRO A 182 12.93 -0.56 1.89
N THR A 183 11.96 -0.40 2.80
CA THR A 183 11.36 -1.48 3.58
C THR A 183 10.71 -2.57 2.73
N ALA A 184 10.30 -2.27 1.49
CA ALA A 184 9.72 -3.24 0.58
C ALA A 184 10.66 -4.44 0.31
N ALA A 185 11.98 -4.21 0.41
CA ALA A 185 12.99 -5.24 0.26
C ALA A 185 12.79 -6.41 1.24
N ILE A 186 12.24 -6.15 2.43
CA ILE A 186 11.93 -7.18 3.43
C ILE A 186 10.94 -8.21 2.88
N LEU A 187 9.90 -7.76 2.16
CA LEU A 187 8.92 -8.65 1.53
C LEU A 187 9.54 -9.44 0.39
N TRP A 188 10.37 -8.77 -0.42
CA TRP A 188 10.95 -9.35 -1.62
C TRP A 188 12.08 -10.34 -1.35
N LEU A 189 12.83 -10.16 -0.25
CA LEU A 189 13.98 -11.00 0.09
C LEU A 189 13.65 -12.51 0.12
N PRO A 190 12.67 -13.02 0.91
CA PRO A 190 12.37 -14.45 0.93
C PRO A 190 11.86 -14.95 -0.43
N LEU A 191 11.10 -14.14 -1.17
CA LEU A 191 10.63 -14.49 -2.52
C LEU A 191 11.78 -14.58 -3.53
N TYR A 192 12.75 -13.68 -3.44
CA TYR A 192 13.94 -13.67 -4.29
C TYR A 192 14.86 -14.85 -3.99
N LEU A 193 15.15 -15.10 -2.71
CA LEU A 193 15.94 -16.27 -2.29
C LEU A 193 15.29 -17.58 -2.73
N TYR A 194 13.96 -17.67 -2.63
CA TYR A 194 13.22 -18.83 -3.10
C TYR A 194 13.28 -18.99 -4.63
N HIS A 195 13.24 -17.90 -5.38
CA HIS A 195 13.40 -17.94 -6.84
C HIS A 195 14.81 -18.38 -7.21
N LEU A 196 15.85 -17.80 -6.58
CA LEU A 196 17.25 -18.20 -6.75
C LEU A 196 17.46 -19.69 -6.47
N TRP A 197 16.90 -20.20 -5.38
CA TRP A 197 17.07 -21.60 -4.97
C TRP A 197 16.48 -22.60 -5.98
N ARG A 198 15.42 -22.20 -6.70
CA ARG A 198 14.72 -23.07 -7.65
C ARG A 198 15.21 -22.96 -9.07
N GLU A 199 15.83 -21.83 -9.40
CA GLU A 199 16.19 -21.50 -10.76
C GLU A 199 17.49 -22.19 -11.15
N LYS A 200 17.51 -22.83 -12.32
CA LYS A 200 18.72 -23.50 -12.82
C LYS A 200 19.78 -22.48 -13.25
N ASP A 201 19.36 -21.40 -13.90
CA ASP A 201 20.23 -20.30 -14.32
C ASP A 201 20.20 -19.14 -13.30
N TYR A 202 20.66 -19.43 -12.08
CA TYR A 202 20.73 -18.44 -11.00
C TYR A 202 21.70 -17.30 -11.31
N ILE A 203 22.71 -17.53 -12.17
CA ILE A 203 23.67 -16.52 -12.60
C ILE A 203 22.97 -15.46 -13.46
N TYR A 204 22.17 -15.88 -14.44
CA TYR A 204 21.41 -14.95 -15.26
C TYR A 204 20.39 -14.16 -14.42
N LEU A 205 19.69 -14.83 -13.48
CA LEU A 205 18.80 -14.16 -12.53
C LEU A 205 19.55 -13.10 -11.72
N PHE A 206 20.72 -13.44 -11.15
CA PHE A 206 21.55 -12.50 -10.40
C PHE A 206 22.01 -11.31 -11.24
N ARG A 207 22.50 -11.54 -12.47
CA ARG A 207 22.90 -10.47 -13.40
C ARG A 207 21.74 -9.52 -13.72
N LYS A 208 20.53 -10.07 -13.94
CA LYS A 208 19.32 -9.26 -14.17
C LYS A 208 18.93 -8.46 -12.92
N THR A 209 19.00 -9.06 -11.74
CA THR A 209 18.76 -8.33 -10.48
C THR A 209 19.75 -7.19 -10.29
N LEU A 210 21.04 -7.42 -10.55
CA LEU A 210 22.07 -6.40 -10.44
C LEU A 210 21.82 -5.26 -11.43
N PHE A 211 21.54 -5.58 -12.70
CA PHE A 211 21.21 -4.58 -13.71
C PHE A 211 20.01 -3.72 -13.31
N ILE A 212 18.89 -4.35 -12.91
CA ILE A 212 17.67 -3.64 -12.51
C ILE A 212 17.93 -2.82 -11.24
N GLY A 213 18.65 -3.37 -10.27
CA GLY A 213 19.05 -2.67 -9.05
C GLY A 213 19.88 -1.42 -9.35
N CYS A 214 20.86 -1.51 -10.26
CA CYS A 214 21.64 -0.36 -10.71
C CYS A 214 20.78 0.70 -11.41
N VAL A 215 19.83 0.30 -12.26
CA VAL A 215 18.92 1.25 -12.92
C VAL A 215 18.04 1.97 -11.90
N ILE A 216 17.43 1.24 -10.95
CA ILE A 216 16.58 1.83 -9.91
C ILE A 216 17.39 2.77 -9.01
N LEU A 217 18.61 2.38 -8.64
CA LEU A 217 19.51 3.21 -7.85
C LEU A 217 19.94 4.48 -8.61
N ALA A 218 20.21 4.36 -9.91
CA ALA A 218 20.52 5.50 -10.76
C ALA A 218 19.34 6.48 -10.86
N ILE A 219 18.11 5.98 -11.01
CA ILE A 219 16.89 6.80 -11.00
C ILE A 219 16.75 7.52 -9.65
N LEU A 220 16.91 6.81 -8.54
CA LEU A 220 16.87 7.37 -7.19
C LEU A 220 17.88 8.52 -7.02
N MET A 221 19.15 8.22 -7.27
CA MET A 221 20.24 9.18 -7.07
C MET A 221 20.14 10.37 -8.03
N SER A 222 19.69 10.16 -9.27
CA SER A 222 19.50 11.26 -10.24
C SER A 222 18.35 12.18 -9.83
N CYS A 223 17.25 11.60 -9.36
CA CYS A 223 16.11 12.35 -8.81
C CYS A 223 16.54 13.15 -7.57
N ASP A 224 17.16 12.48 -6.60
CA ASP A 224 17.64 13.14 -5.38
C ASP A 224 18.69 14.22 -5.69
N ARG A 225 19.61 13.98 -6.65
CA ARG A 225 20.59 14.98 -7.10
C ARG A 225 19.94 16.23 -7.68
N TYR A 226 18.88 16.08 -8.47
CA TYR A 226 18.16 17.20 -9.07
C TYR A 226 17.55 18.12 -7.99
N PHE A 227 16.91 17.55 -6.96
CA PHE A 227 16.24 18.34 -5.93
C PHE A 227 17.15 18.78 -4.79
N TYR A 228 18.11 17.97 -4.35
CA TYR A 228 19.04 18.33 -3.28
C TYR A 228 20.23 19.17 -3.76
N GLY A 229 20.51 19.20 -5.06
CA GLY A 229 21.66 19.94 -5.58
C GLY A 229 23.02 19.31 -5.21
N GLU A 230 23.06 18.05 -4.77
CA GLU A 230 24.25 17.23 -4.47
C GLU A 230 23.94 15.74 -4.63
N TRP A 231 24.95 14.90 -4.87
CA TRP A 231 24.73 13.46 -4.97
C TRP A 231 24.49 12.88 -3.58
N VAL A 232 23.29 12.34 -3.35
CA VAL A 232 22.88 11.78 -2.07
C VAL A 232 22.37 10.36 -2.27
N LEU A 233 22.79 9.46 -1.39
CA LEU A 233 22.18 8.14 -1.26
C LEU A 233 21.23 8.14 -0.05
N THR A 234 19.99 8.58 -0.28
CA THR A 234 19.02 8.81 0.80
C THR A 234 18.71 7.58 1.66
N PRO A 235 18.62 6.33 1.15
CA PRO A 235 18.41 5.15 2.00
C PRO A 235 19.60 4.86 2.92
N TYR A 236 20.83 5.16 2.48
CA TYR A 236 22.02 5.02 3.30
C TYR A 236 22.05 6.05 4.42
N ASN A 237 21.73 7.31 4.11
CA ASN A 237 21.60 8.36 5.12
C ASN A 237 20.50 8.02 6.13
N PHE A 238 19.35 7.53 5.67
CA PHE A 238 18.27 7.07 6.55
C PHE A 238 18.75 5.95 7.48
N PHE A 239 19.46 4.95 6.95
CA PHE A 239 20.00 3.86 7.76
C PHE A 239 20.98 4.38 8.81
N LEU A 240 21.98 5.17 8.40
CA LEU A 240 22.99 5.74 9.29
C LEU A 240 22.32 6.56 10.40
N PHE A 241 21.35 7.40 10.03
CA PHE A 241 20.67 8.28 10.95
C PHE A 241 19.82 7.52 11.99
N ASN A 242 19.09 6.49 11.57
CA ASN A 242 18.29 5.67 12.50
C ASN A 242 19.16 4.79 13.39
N TRP A 243 20.28 4.28 12.85
CA TRP A 243 21.24 3.51 13.63
C TRP A 243 21.87 4.33 14.77
N THR A 244 22.16 5.61 14.53
CA THR A 244 22.81 6.47 15.54
C THR A 244 21.83 7.08 16.54
N ASN A 245 20.61 7.43 16.12
CA ASN A 245 19.73 8.31 16.91
C ASN A 245 18.37 7.71 17.29
N ASP A 246 18.01 6.50 16.81
CA ASP A 246 16.70 5.82 17.03
C ASP A 246 15.49 6.76 17.12
N ILE A 247 15.34 7.67 16.15
CA ILE A 247 14.26 8.69 16.19
C ILE A 247 12.87 8.06 16.21
N GLY A 248 12.71 6.84 15.68
CA GLY A 248 11.44 6.12 15.74
C GLY A 248 10.89 6.04 17.17
N ALA A 249 11.76 5.83 18.16
CA ALA A 249 11.37 5.80 19.57
C ALA A 249 10.66 7.09 20.05
N PHE A 250 10.99 8.25 19.48
CA PHE A 250 10.40 9.55 19.85
C PHE A 250 8.91 9.63 19.48
N TYR A 251 8.48 8.94 18.42
CA TYR A 251 7.10 8.93 17.95
C TYR A 251 6.24 7.86 18.65
N GLY A 252 6.71 7.32 19.76
CA GLY A 252 6.03 6.31 20.56
C GLY A 252 6.51 4.90 20.23
N GLN A 253 6.52 4.06 21.27
CA GLN A 253 6.96 2.67 21.19
C GLN A 253 5.79 1.73 21.48
N HIS A 254 5.84 0.58 20.82
CA HIS A 254 4.87 -0.49 21.02
C HIS A 254 5.59 -1.80 21.29
N ASN A 255 4.97 -2.68 22.07
CA ASN A 255 5.53 -4.00 22.35
C ASN A 255 5.68 -4.84 21.05
N PHE A 256 6.51 -5.88 21.11
CA PHE A 256 6.72 -6.81 19.99
C PHE A 256 5.40 -7.42 19.48
N LEU A 257 4.49 -7.75 20.40
CA LEU A 257 3.21 -8.41 20.09
C LEU A 257 2.15 -7.48 19.48
N TRP A 258 2.41 -6.17 19.38
CA TRP A 258 1.39 -5.19 18.99
C TRP A 258 0.80 -5.46 17.61
N TYR A 259 1.63 -5.86 16.64
CA TYR A 259 1.12 -6.21 15.32
C TYR A 259 0.24 -7.47 15.33
N PHE A 260 0.46 -8.39 16.26
CA PHE A 260 -0.36 -9.59 16.40
C PHE A 260 -1.68 -9.31 17.13
N SER A 261 -1.65 -8.48 18.17
CA SER A 261 -2.82 -8.21 19.01
C SER A 261 -3.72 -7.09 18.49
N ALA A 262 -3.15 -6.03 17.93
CA ALA A 262 -3.88 -4.83 17.50
C ALA A 262 -3.64 -4.51 16.03
N GLY A 263 -2.38 -4.41 15.60
CA GLY A 263 -2.01 -3.91 14.27
C GLY A 263 -2.68 -4.65 13.12
N PHE A 264 -2.39 -5.94 12.97
CA PHE A 264 -2.92 -6.77 11.89
C PHE A 264 -4.43 -7.05 12.02
N PRO A 265 -4.98 -7.35 13.21
CA PRO A 265 -6.43 -7.46 13.42
C PRO A 265 -7.22 -6.22 12.99
N VAL A 266 -6.78 -5.02 13.38
CA VAL A 266 -7.46 -3.76 13.04
C VAL A 266 -7.41 -3.52 11.53
N VAL A 267 -6.25 -3.70 10.91
CA VAL A 267 -6.06 -3.50 9.46
C VAL A 267 -6.95 -4.43 8.62
N LEU A 268 -7.11 -5.70 9.02
CA LEU A 268 -8.03 -6.62 8.33
C LEU A 268 -9.50 -6.38 8.67
N GLY A 269 -9.80 -5.87 9.87
CA GLY A 269 -11.16 -5.80 10.38
C GLY A 269 -11.83 -7.17 10.36
N ILE A 270 -13.08 -7.24 9.89
CA ILE A 270 -13.83 -8.50 9.82
C ILE A 270 -13.20 -9.54 8.88
N HIS A 271 -12.36 -9.13 7.92
CA HIS A 271 -11.62 -10.07 7.07
C HIS A 271 -10.63 -10.93 7.86
N LEU A 272 -10.33 -10.60 9.13
CA LEU A 272 -9.55 -11.44 10.01
C LEU A 272 -10.17 -12.83 10.18
N ILE A 273 -11.51 -12.95 10.21
CA ILE A 273 -12.18 -14.23 10.40
C ILE A 273 -11.87 -15.22 9.25
N PRO A 274 -12.18 -14.90 7.97
CA PRO A 274 -11.80 -15.78 6.87
C PRO A 274 -10.28 -15.92 6.74
N PHE A 275 -9.48 -14.90 7.12
CA PHE A 275 -8.02 -15.03 7.15
C PHE A 275 -7.56 -16.12 8.12
N LEU A 276 -8.11 -16.18 9.34
CA LEU A 276 -7.74 -17.20 10.33
C LEU A 276 -8.24 -18.59 9.93
N MET A 277 -9.44 -18.69 9.34
CA MET A 277 -9.98 -19.97 8.87
C MET A 277 -9.09 -20.64 7.82
N GLY A 278 -8.36 -19.86 7.01
CA GLY A 278 -7.48 -20.40 5.97
C GLY A 278 -6.21 -21.08 6.47
N PHE A 279 -5.86 -20.99 7.75
CA PHE A 279 -4.78 -21.82 8.32
C PHE A 279 -5.05 -23.33 8.16
N SER A 280 -6.32 -23.72 8.01
CA SER A 280 -6.73 -25.09 7.71
C SER A 280 -6.43 -25.56 6.27
N LEU A 281 -6.03 -24.66 5.37
CA LEU A 281 -5.81 -24.95 3.94
C LEU A 281 -4.30 -25.03 3.64
N PRO A 282 -3.72 -26.24 3.47
CA PRO A 282 -2.27 -26.40 3.36
C PRO A 282 -1.65 -25.68 2.16
N TYR A 283 -2.38 -25.57 1.05
CA TYR A 283 -1.90 -24.89 -0.16
C TYR A 283 -1.69 -23.38 0.03
N LEU A 284 -2.28 -22.79 1.09
CA LEU A 284 -2.10 -21.38 1.43
C LEU A 284 -0.86 -21.12 2.30
N ARG A 285 -0.22 -22.16 2.86
CA ARG A 285 0.87 -22.06 3.84
C ARG A 285 1.99 -21.11 3.40
N ARG A 286 2.39 -21.17 2.13
CA ARG A 286 3.46 -20.29 1.59
C ARG A 286 3.12 -18.79 1.67
N PHE A 287 1.85 -18.43 1.53
CA PHE A 287 1.41 -17.05 1.61
C PHE A 287 1.31 -16.58 3.06
N TYR A 288 0.85 -17.44 3.97
CA TYR A 288 0.90 -17.17 5.41
C TYR A 288 2.32 -16.96 5.91
N LEU A 289 3.28 -17.78 5.48
CA LEU A 289 4.69 -17.60 5.85
C LEU A 289 5.22 -16.24 5.41
N LEU A 290 4.84 -15.75 4.23
CA LEU A 290 5.23 -14.43 3.76
C LEU A 290 4.59 -13.29 4.58
N VAL A 291 3.30 -13.41 4.92
CA VAL A 291 2.61 -12.43 5.77
C VAL A 291 3.20 -12.42 7.18
N LEU A 292 3.42 -13.59 7.78
CA LEU A 292 4.02 -13.73 9.10
C LEU A 292 5.46 -13.23 9.14
N TRP A 293 6.26 -13.49 8.10
CA TRP A 293 7.60 -12.93 7.96
C TRP A 293 7.59 -11.40 8.08
N MET A 294 6.71 -10.73 7.33
CA MET A 294 6.57 -9.28 7.39
C MET A 294 6.12 -8.78 8.76
N ILE A 295 5.13 -9.44 9.38
CA ILE A 295 4.66 -9.09 10.72
C ILE A 295 5.80 -9.23 11.74
N ILE A 296 6.56 -10.32 11.71
CA ILE A 296 7.66 -10.57 12.64
C ILE A 296 8.77 -9.53 12.47
N VAL A 297 9.19 -9.25 11.23
CA VAL A 297 10.28 -8.28 10.99
C VAL A 297 9.85 -6.88 11.43
N PHE A 298 8.62 -6.44 11.12
CA PHE A 298 8.13 -5.15 11.59
C PHE A 298 7.86 -5.11 13.09
N SER A 299 7.57 -6.25 13.73
CA SER A 299 7.44 -6.34 15.18
C SER A 299 8.74 -6.05 15.94
N LEU A 300 9.90 -6.23 15.29
CA LEU A 300 11.21 -5.90 15.87
C LEU A 300 11.47 -4.39 15.95
N LEU A 301 10.74 -3.56 15.18
CA LEU A 301 10.89 -2.11 15.21
C LEU A 301 10.30 -1.54 16.50
N SER A 302 10.99 -0.56 17.12
CA SER A 302 10.51 0.14 18.32
C SER A 302 9.18 0.87 18.03
N HIS A 303 9.17 1.64 16.94
CA HIS A 303 8.00 2.35 16.43
C HIS A 303 7.17 1.48 15.48
N LYS A 304 5.86 1.48 15.67
CA LYS A 304 4.92 0.66 14.89
C LYS A 304 3.72 1.49 14.47
N GLU A 305 3.30 1.30 13.23
CA GLU A 305 2.12 1.96 12.66
C GLU A 305 1.30 0.99 11.81
N PHE A 306 -0.01 1.21 11.74
CA PHE A 306 -0.93 0.39 10.94
C PHE A 306 -0.59 0.41 9.44
N ARG A 307 -0.16 1.56 8.90
CA ARG A 307 0.14 1.70 7.46
C ARG A 307 1.35 0.91 6.99
N PHE A 308 2.25 0.50 7.89
CA PHE A 308 3.37 -0.36 7.52
C PHE A 308 2.88 -1.75 7.06
N LEU A 309 1.67 -2.16 7.43
CA LEU A 309 1.07 -3.42 6.98
C LEU A 309 0.35 -3.33 5.63
N LEU A 310 0.26 -2.15 5.00
CA LEU A 310 -0.40 -2.01 3.69
C LEU A 310 0.16 -2.96 2.61
N PRO A 311 1.48 -3.17 2.48
CA PRO A 311 2.03 -4.05 1.43
C PRO A 311 1.58 -5.51 1.53
N VAL A 312 1.24 -6.00 2.73
CA VAL A 312 0.76 -7.38 2.95
C VAL A 312 -0.75 -7.52 2.91
N LEU A 313 -1.48 -6.40 2.97
CA LEU A 313 -2.93 -6.40 3.04
C LEU A 313 -3.59 -7.00 1.79
N PRO A 314 -3.24 -6.62 0.54
CA PRO A 314 -3.85 -7.23 -0.64
C PRO A 314 -3.62 -8.74 -0.72
N LEU A 315 -2.43 -9.24 -0.34
CA LEU A 315 -2.17 -10.68 -0.30
C LEU A 315 -3.02 -11.37 0.77
N SER A 316 -3.20 -10.75 1.93
CA SER A 316 -4.09 -11.26 2.98
C SER A 316 -5.55 -11.34 2.51
N LEU A 317 -6.03 -10.35 1.75
CA LEU A 317 -7.39 -10.37 1.17
C LEU A 317 -7.54 -11.41 0.06
N VAL A 318 -6.47 -11.70 -0.69
CA VAL A 318 -6.41 -12.83 -1.63
C VAL A 318 -6.49 -14.17 -0.88
N ILE A 319 -5.82 -14.32 0.26
CA ILE A 319 -5.96 -15.50 1.14
C ILE A 319 -7.42 -15.65 1.59
N CYS A 320 -8.06 -14.57 2.09
CA CYS A 320 -9.47 -14.60 2.47
C CYS A 320 -10.37 -15.04 1.32
N SER A 321 -10.06 -14.63 0.08
CA SER A 321 -10.84 -15.00 -1.10
C SER A 321 -10.83 -16.50 -1.39
N ALA A 322 -9.68 -17.16 -1.18
CA ALA A 322 -9.55 -18.60 -1.36
C ALA A 322 -10.41 -19.34 -0.34
N VAL A 323 -10.39 -18.89 0.93
CA VAL A 323 -11.22 -19.45 2.01
C VAL A 323 -12.70 -19.30 1.72
N MET A 324 -13.14 -18.10 1.33
CA MET A 324 -14.55 -17.85 0.97
C MET A 324 -14.97 -18.69 -0.24
N ASN A 325 -14.08 -18.94 -1.20
CA ASN A 325 -14.37 -19.85 -2.30
C ASN A 325 -14.52 -21.32 -1.84
N GLU A 326 -13.69 -21.80 -0.90
CA GLU A 326 -13.81 -23.15 -0.35
C GLU A 326 -15.09 -23.34 0.48
N ILE A 327 -15.50 -22.34 1.27
CA ILE A 327 -16.77 -22.34 2.00
C ILE A 327 -17.94 -22.40 1.02
N SER A 328 -17.92 -21.57 -0.04
CA SER A 328 -18.96 -21.55 -1.07
C SER A 328 -19.09 -22.90 -1.77
N SER A 329 -17.96 -23.60 -1.95
CA SER A 329 -17.89 -24.91 -2.60
C SER A 329 -18.14 -26.08 -1.65
N LYS A 330 -18.44 -25.83 -0.36
CA LYS A 330 -18.59 -26.83 0.72
C LYS A 330 -17.37 -27.75 0.89
N ARG A 331 -16.18 -27.22 0.60
CA ARG A 331 -14.90 -27.96 0.67
C ARG A 331 -14.09 -27.63 1.92
N LEU A 332 -14.37 -26.50 2.56
CA LEU A 332 -13.68 -26.13 3.79
C LEU A 332 -14.12 -27.02 4.96
N THR A 333 -13.13 -27.59 5.65
CA THR A 333 -13.31 -28.39 6.85
C THR A 333 -12.49 -27.79 7.99
N LEU A 334 -13.13 -27.44 9.10
CA LEU A 334 -12.48 -26.93 10.31
C LEU A 334 -12.69 -27.94 11.43
N PHE A 335 -11.62 -28.32 12.14
CA PHE A 335 -11.70 -29.32 13.22
C PHE A 335 -12.47 -30.60 12.84
N LYS A 336 -12.25 -31.09 11.61
CA LYS A 336 -12.93 -32.25 10.99
C LYS A 336 -14.44 -32.06 10.71
N LEU A 337 -14.99 -30.86 10.92
CA LEU A 337 -16.38 -30.51 10.61
C LEU A 337 -16.47 -29.66 9.34
N LYS A 338 -17.41 -29.99 8.44
CA LYS A 338 -17.65 -29.20 7.23
C LYS A 338 -18.33 -27.89 7.58
N VAL A 339 -17.78 -26.79 7.07
CA VAL A 339 -18.35 -25.45 7.28
C VAL A 339 -19.58 -25.28 6.39
N ASN A 340 -20.69 -24.80 6.97
CA ASN A 340 -21.92 -24.54 6.23
C ASN A 340 -21.76 -23.32 5.29
N LYS A 341 -22.35 -23.38 4.08
CA LYS A 341 -22.35 -22.26 3.12
C LYS A 341 -22.91 -20.96 3.72
N ASN A 342 -23.83 -21.07 4.68
CA ASN A 342 -24.48 -19.93 5.33
C ASN A 342 -23.46 -19.05 6.08
N VAL A 343 -22.33 -19.62 6.51
CA VAL A 343 -21.23 -18.87 7.12
C VAL A 343 -20.72 -17.79 6.17
N ASN A 344 -20.62 -18.07 4.87
CA ASN A 344 -20.22 -17.04 3.90
C ASN A 344 -21.24 -15.91 3.78
N VAL A 345 -22.53 -16.22 3.86
CA VAL A 345 -23.58 -15.18 3.83
C VAL A 345 -23.43 -14.28 5.06
N CYS A 346 -23.26 -14.87 6.25
CA CYS A 346 -23.00 -14.12 7.48
C CYS A 346 -21.71 -13.28 7.39
N LEU A 347 -20.62 -13.84 6.84
CA LEU A 347 -19.36 -13.12 6.65
C LEU A 347 -19.53 -11.94 5.69
N VAL A 348 -20.18 -12.12 4.54
CA VAL A 348 -20.45 -11.04 3.59
C VAL A 348 -21.28 -9.93 4.24
N CYS A 349 -22.37 -10.30 4.93
CA CYS A 349 -23.19 -9.32 5.65
C CYS A 349 -22.38 -8.59 6.72
N ALA A 350 -21.60 -9.29 7.54
CA ALA A 350 -20.78 -8.68 8.59
C ALA A 350 -19.69 -7.75 8.01
N ILE A 351 -19.02 -8.16 6.92
CA ILE A 351 -18.03 -7.34 6.23
C ILE A 351 -18.67 -6.04 5.73
N ILE A 352 -19.83 -6.12 5.06
CA ILE A 352 -20.53 -4.93 4.55
C ILE A 352 -21.02 -4.04 5.70
N LEU A 353 -21.74 -4.61 6.67
CA LEU A 353 -22.40 -3.87 7.74
C LEU A 353 -21.42 -3.25 8.75
N ILE A 354 -20.21 -3.78 8.88
CA ILE A 354 -19.22 -3.27 9.83
C ILE A 354 -18.15 -2.44 9.11
N ASN A 355 -17.51 -2.98 8.07
CA ASN A 355 -16.38 -2.29 7.45
C ASN A 355 -16.80 -1.05 6.67
N ILE A 356 -17.97 -1.04 6.00
CA ILE A 356 -18.39 0.13 5.22
C ILE A 356 -18.72 1.31 6.14
N PRO A 357 -19.61 1.20 7.14
CA PRO A 357 -19.83 2.29 8.09
C PRO A 357 -18.57 2.72 8.82
N PHE A 358 -17.71 1.76 9.19
CA PHE A 358 -16.43 2.08 9.84
C PHE A 358 -15.50 2.87 8.91
N SER A 359 -15.41 2.52 7.62
CA SER A 359 -14.63 3.29 6.64
C SER A 359 -15.16 4.71 6.44
N ILE A 360 -16.48 4.90 6.47
CA ILE A 360 -17.13 6.21 6.36
C ILE A 360 -16.84 7.03 7.63
N TYR A 361 -17.00 6.45 8.82
CA TYR A 361 -16.70 7.10 10.09
C TYR A 361 -15.23 7.52 10.15
N MET A 362 -14.30 6.62 9.83
CA MET A 362 -12.87 6.92 9.83
C MET A 362 -12.53 7.99 8.78
N GLY A 363 -13.15 7.92 7.60
CA GLY A 363 -12.91 8.86 6.50
C GLY A 363 -13.49 10.26 6.69
N LEU A 364 -14.62 10.40 7.38
CA LEU A 364 -15.34 11.68 7.51
C LEU A 364 -15.25 12.32 8.90
N ILE A 365 -15.20 11.52 9.97
CA ILE A 365 -15.40 12.01 11.35
C ILE A 365 -14.13 11.86 12.17
N HIS A 366 -13.54 10.66 12.23
CA HIS A 366 -12.35 10.43 13.03
C HIS A 366 -11.17 11.27 12.54
N GLN A 367 -10.55 12.07 13.42
CA GLN A 367 -9.44 12.97 13.07
C GLN A 367 -9.76 13.97 11.94
N GLY A 368 -11.02 14.38 11.78
CA GLY A 368 -11.44 15.41 10.81
C GLY A 368 -11.21 16.87 11.25
N GLY A 369 -11.02 17.12 12.55
CA GLY A 369 -11.00 18.48 13.10
C GLY A 369 -9.87 19.36 12.55
N THR A 370 -8.67 18.81 12.33
CA THR A 370 -7.52 19.58 11.83
C THR A 370 -7.70 19.97 10.37
N THR A 371 -8.27 19.09 9.55
CA THR A 371 -8.61 19.36 8.15
C THR A 371 -9.74 20.39 8.03
N ASP A 372 -10.79 20.26 8.85
CA ASP A 372 -11.91 21.20 8.86
C ASP A 372 -11.48 22.59 9.34
N ALA A 373 -10.64 22.66 10.38
CA ALA A 373 -10.08 23.92 10.87
C ALA A 373 -9.23 24.61 9.79
N THR A 374 -8.34 23.87 9.12
CA THR A 374 -7.48 24.43 8.06
C THR A 374 -8.32 24.94 6.88
N LEU A 375 -9.34 24.17 6.47
CA LEU A 375 -10.26 24.58 5.41
C LEU A 375 -11.08 25.81 5.80
N HIS A 376 -11.53 25.92 7.05
CA HIS A 376 -12.22 27.11 7.53
C HIS A 376 -11.30 28.35 7.50
N LEU A 377 -10.08 28.20 8.00
CA LEU A 377 -9.06 29.23 8.00
C LEU A 377 -8.72 29.71 6.57
N SER A 378 -8.67 28.81 5.59
CA SER A 378 -8.45 29.14 4.18
C SER A 378 -9.45 30.14 3.59
N ARG A 379 -10.70 30.11 4.10
CA ARG A 379 -11.80 30.94 3.57
C ARG A 379 -11.92 32.27 4.27
N VAL A 380 -11.55 32.33 5.56
CA VAL A 380 -11.79 33.50 6.42
C VAL A 380 -10.57 34.41 6.50
N LEU A 381 -9.37 33.87 6.35
CA LEU A 381 -8.15 34.64 6.54
C LEU A 381 -7.78 35.46 5.31
N LYS A 382 -7.33 36.69 5.56
CA LYS A 382 -6.70 37.54 4.55
C LYS A 382 -5.20 37.20 4.48
N SER A 383 -4.55 37.59 3.38
CA SER A 383 -3.09 37.39 3.20
C SER A 383 -2.25 38.00 4.33
N THR A 384 -2.77 39.01 5.02
CA THR A 384 -2.10 39.70 6.15
C THR A 384 -2.35 39.05 7.51
N SER A 385 -3.20 38.02 7.61
CA SER A 385 -3.58 37.44 8.90
C SER A 385 -2.55 36.42 9.42
N SER A 386 -2.10 36.58 10.67
CA SER A 386 -1.28 35.60 11.38
C SER A 386 -2.14 34.61 12.18
N VAL A 387 -1.78 33.32 12.16
CA VAL A 387 -2.45 32.27 12.95
C VAL A 387 -1.39 31.52 13.75
N LEU A 388 -1.65 31.35 15.04
CA LEU A 388 -0.82 30.56 15.94
C LEU A 388 -1.52 29.22 16.24
N PHE A 389 -0.89 28.11 15.87
CA PHE A 389 -1.37 26.77 16.21
C PHE A 389 -0.69 26.29 17.50
N LEU A 390 -1.45 26.17 18.59
CA LEU A 390 -0.99 25.63 19.88
C LEU A 390 -1.19 24.10 19.92
N MET A 391 -0.48 23.39 19.04
CA MET A 391 -0.55 21.93 18.88
C MET A 391 0.80 21.38 18.36
N PRO A 392 1.01 20.04 18.34
CA PRO A 392 2.21 19.46 17.75
C PRO A 392 2.40 19.92 16.29
N CYS A 393 3.66 20.20 15.91
CA CYS A 393 4.05 20.87 14.66
C CYS A 393 3.60 20.19 13.35
N HIS A 394 3.10 18.96 13.43
CA HIS A 394 2.76 18.11 12.30
C HIS A 394 1.26 17.72 12.29
N SER A 395 0.44 18.38 13.11
CA SER A 395 -0.99 18.05 13.29
C SER A 395 -1.88 18.60 12.17
N THR A 396 -1.45 19.66 11.49
CA THR A 396 -2.18 20.30 10.38
C THR A 396 -1.31 20.32 9.13
N PRO A 397 -1.92 20.39 7.94
CA PRO A 397 -1.23 20.89 6.75
C PRO A 397 -0.64 22.28 7.01
N TYR A 398 0.43 22.64 6.29
CA TYR A 398 1.07 23.94 6.49
C TYR A 398 0.27 25.06 5.82
N TYR A 399 -0.29 24.77 4.65
CA TYR A 399 -0.99 25.77 3.83
C TYR A 399 -2.49 25.82 4.04
N ARG A 400 -2.97 27.07 3.98
CA ARG A 400 -4.37 27.49 4.05
C ARG A 400 -5.04 27.22 2.72
#